data_AF-A0A957LZ26-F1
#
_entry.id   AF-A0A957LZ26-F1
#
_cell.length_a   1.000
_cell.length_b   1.000
_cell.length_c   1.000
_cell.angle_alpha   90.00
_cell.angle_beta   90.00
_cell.angle_gamma   90.00
#
_symmetry.space_group_name_H-M   'P 1'
#
loop_
_entity.id
_entity.type
_entity.pdbx_description
1 polymer ?
#
loop_
_entity_poly.entity_id
_entity_poly.type
_entity_poly.pdbx_seq_one_letter_code
_entity_poly.pdbx_strand_id
1 'polypeptide(L)'
;MNLDEFIRLHPELAFDFSAPISAQPRLYAMEQLGALPTELTPVYAYRSGSRGRPNLNQTRSHAQCATCKRVLRNDFFYAPPSLKRRNVLFPHCLECTQIRNAENHSTRTNTMRRKSAAIRLYLGASCAHCGFDTHISALDFHHEQEKNERRVAVLIDELAQAPVSSATARAEELLRMAQACVPLCANCHRMLHAGVFPLDAGAPRPGYDLARLLAILK
;
A
#
# COMPACT_ATOMS: atom_id res chain seq x y z
N MET A 1 20.19 29.26 12.76
CA MET A 1 19.33 30.31 12.17
C MET A 1 17.99 29.70 11.87
N ASN A 2 16.93 30.46 12.13
CA ASN A 2 15.57 30.03 11.90
C ASN A 2 14.98 30.55 10.58
N LEU A 3 13.78 30.11 10.20
CA LEU A 3 13.19 30.46 8.89
C LEU A 3 12.98 31.97 8.72
N ASP A 4 12.59 32.68 9.79
CA ASP A 4 12.30 34.11 9.73
C ASP A 4 13.59 34.95 9.69
N GLU A 5 14.61 34.56 10.47
CA GLU A 5 15.97 35.11 10.37
C GLU A 5 16.55 34.92 8.98
N PHE A 6 16.36 33.74 8.40
CA PHE A 6 16.82 33.43 7.05
C PHE A 6 16.13 34.31 6.01
N ILE A 7 14.82 34.51 6.10
CA ILE A 7 14.08 35.41 5.20
C ILE A 7 14.55 36.87 5.36
N ARG A 8 14.87 37.32 6.57
CA ARG A 8 15.38 38.69 6.80
C ARG A 8 16.74 38.92 6.14
N LEU A 9 17.62 37.92 6.17
CA LEU A 9 18.94 37.99 5.52
C LEU A 9 18.85 37.77 4.00
N HIS A 10 17.86 37.02 3.55
CA HIS A 10 17.64 36.65 2.15
C HIS A 10 16.21 36.98 1.69
N PRO A 11 15.85 38.28 1.60
CA PRO A 11 14.50 38.70 1.23
C PRO A 11 14.09 38.23 -0.17
N GLU A 12 15.06 37.98 -1.07
CA GLU A 12 14.85 37.42 -2.41
C GLU A 12 14.32 35.97 -2.39
N LEU A 13 14.43 35.27 -1.25
CA LEU A 13 13.95 33.90 -1.04
C LEU A 13 12.54 33.85 -0.45
N ALA A 14 12.00 34.99 -0.01
CA ALA A 14 10.64 35.09 0.49
C ALA A 14 9.62 34.75 -0.61
N PHE A 15 8.49 34.17 -0.20
CA PHE A 15 7.34 34.07 -1.10
C PHE A 15 6.51 35.33 -1.05
N ASP A 16 6.19 35.85 -2.23
CA ASP A 16 5.06 36.73 -2.38
C ASP A 16 3.79 35.87 -2.45
N PHE A 17 3.03 35.83 -1.35
CA PHE A 17 1.76 35.09 -1.31
C PHE A 17 0.61 35.80 -2.03
N SER A 18 0.81 37.05 -2.48
CA SER A 18 -0.17 37.80 -3.27
C SER A 18 -0.10 37.53 -4.78
N ALA A 19 0.99 36.92 -5.26
CA ALA A 19 1.20 36.56 -6.66
C ALA A 19 1.46 35.03 -6.83
N PRO A 20 1.01 34.40 -7.94
CA PRO A 20 1.31 33.00 -8.18
C PRO A 20 2.82 32.78 -8.36
N ILE A 21 3.44 31.79 -7.70
CA ILE A 21 4.88 31.49 -7.85
C ILE A 21 5.30 31.07 -9.28
N SER A 22 4.38 30.83 -10.21
CA SER A 22 4.74 30.71 -11.63
C SER A 22 5.20 32.04 -12.25
N ALA A 23 4.78 33.17 -11.69
CA ALA A 23 5.19 34.51 -12.09
C ALA A 23 6.39 35.02 -11.26
N GLN A 24 6.87 34.22 -10.32
CA GLN A 24 7.96 34.58 -9.42
C GLN A 24 9.28 33.94 -9.89
N PRO A 25 10.40 34.69 -9.92
CA PRO A 25 11.69 34.13 -10.29
C PRO A 25 12.07 33.00 -9.34
N ARG A 26 12.34 31.82 -9.90
CA ARG A 26 12.68 30.62 -9.12
C ARG A 26 14.19 30.43 -9.12
N LEU A 27 14.72 30.12 -7.95
CA LEU A 27 16.10 29.73 -7.79
C LEU A 27 16.23 28.23 -8.05
N TYR A 28 16.75 27.91 -9.23
CA TYR A 28 16.99 26.54 -9.68
C TYR A 28 18.45 26.23 -9.96
N ALA A 29 19.33 27.23 -9.92
CA ALA A 29 20.74 26.97 -10.15
C ALA A 29 21.28 26.14 -8.98
N MET A 30 21.82 24.96 -9.29
CA MET A 30 22.36 24.02 -8.31
C MET A 30 23.46 24.66 -7.45
N GLU A 31 24.27 25.53 -8.05
CA GLU A 31 25.33 26.28 -7.37
C GLU A 31 24.77 27.18 -6.26
N GLN A 32 23.66 27.88 -6.55
CA GLN A 32 23.00 28.75 -5.59
C GLN A 32 22.32 27.94 -4.47
N LEU A 33 21.74 26.78 -4.80
CA LEU A 33 21.15 25.87 -3.80
C LEU A 33 22.21 25.19 -2.91
N GLY A 34 23.39 24.91 -3.45
CA GLY A 34 24.50 24.29 -2.73
C GLY A 34 25.11 25.18 -1.65
N ALA A 35 25.04 26.51 -1.82
CA ALA A 35 25.51 27.48 -0.82
C ALA A 35 24.53 27.65 0.36
N LEU A 36 23.28 27.20 0.22
CA LEU A 36 22.27 27.34 1.26
C LEU A 36 22.39 26.24 2.32
N PRO A 37 22.11 26.55 3.60
CA PRO A 37 22.01 25.53 4.64
C PRO A 37 20.97 24.48 4.25
N THR A 38 21.20 23.24 4.67
CA THR A 38 20.29 22.12 4.39
C THR A 38 19.10 22.08 5.35
N GLU A 39 19.34 22.47 6.60
CA GLU A 39 18.36 22.43 7.68
C GLU A 39 18.44 23.72 8.51
N LEU A 40 17.28 24.21 8.94
CA LEU A 40 17.11 25.41 9.76
C LEU A 40 16.33 25.08 11.02
N THR A 41 16.45 25.94 12.03
CA THR A 41 15.71 25.80 13.29
C THR A 41 14.25 26.26 13.11
N PRO A 42 13.23 25.48 13.53
CA PRO A 42 11.84 25.92 13.47
C PRO A 42 11.55 27.02 14.51
N VAL A 43 10.79 28.05 14.12
CA VAL A 43 10.31 29.11 15.05
C VAL A 43 8.90 28.83 15.55
N TYR A 44 8.04 28.27 14.69
CA TYR A 44 6.62 28.08 14.96
C TYR A 44 6.12 26.72 14.45
N ALA A 45 4.95 26.31 14.93
CA ALA A 45 4.32 25.05 14.56
C ALA A 45 3.89 25.03 13.08
N TYR A 46 3.92 23.83 12.50
CA TYR A 46 3.45 23.60 11.13
C TYR A 46 2.01 24.07 10.91
N ARG A 47 1.76 24.91 9.88
CA ARG A 47 0.42 25.36 9.46
C ARG A 47 0.16 24.96 8.02
N SER A 48 -0.78 24.04 7.80
CA SER A 48 -1.20 23.65 6.45
C SER A 48 -2.21 24.64 5.86
N GLY A 49 -2.06 24.96 4.58
CA GLY A 49 -3.16 25.46 3.76
C GLY A 49 -4.13 24.34 3.40
N SER A 50 -5.43 24.63 3.29
CA SER A 50 -6.40 23.70 2.69
C SER A 50 -6.06 23.42 1.21
N ARG A 51 -6.73 22.45 0.56
CA ARG A 51 -6.46 22.10 -0.85
C ARG A 51 -6.41 23.36 -1.73
N GLY A 52 -5.26 23.61 -2.35
CA GLY A 52 -5.05 24.76 -3.23
C GLY A 52 -4.63 26.05 -2.54
N ARG A 53 -4.55 26.08 -1.20
CA ARG A 53 -3.98 27.22 -0.47
C ARG A 53 -2.46 27.08 -0.33
N PRO A 54 -1.72 28.20 -0.35
CA PRO A 54 -0.30 28.20 -0.09
C PRO A 54 0.04 27.61 1.29
N ASN A 55 1.12 26.85 1.36
CA ASN A 55 1.72 26.47 2.63
C ASN A 55 2.46 27.69 3.18
N LEU A 56 1.99 28.22 4.31
CA LEU A 56 2.58 29.42 4.93
C LEU A 56 3.97 29.13 5.54
N ASN A 57 4.31 27.85 5.71
CA ASN A 57 5.56 27.41 6.31
C ASN A 57 6.56 26.96 5.23
N GLN A 58 6.54 27.64 4.09
CA GLN A 58 7.34 27.36 2.90
C GLN A 58 7.91 28.67 2.35
N THR A 59 9.15 28.62 1.87
CA THR A 59 9.88 29.65 1.14
C THR A 59 10.37 29.10 -0.19
N ARG A 60 11.00 29.93 -1.03
CA ARG A 60 11.53 29.49 -2.34
C ARG A 60 12.54 28.35 -2.22
N SER A 61 13.25 28.26 -1.10
CA SER A 61 14.30 27.27 -0.88
C SER A 61 14.02 26.30 0.26
N HIS A 62 13.16 26.60 1.23
CA HIS A 62 12.93 25.76 2.43
C HIS A 62 11.45 25.55 2.75
N ALA A 63 11.12 24.48 3.47
CA ALA A 63 9.79 24.20 3.97
C ALA A 63 9.82 23.46 5.31
N GLN A 64 8.78 23.63 6.11
CA GLN A 64 8.62 22.88 7.36
C GLN A 64 7.82 21.59 7.15
N CYS A 65 8.35 20.47 7.65
CA CYS A 65 7.67 19.18 7.62
C CYS A 65 6.50 19.11 8.61
N ALA A 66 5.34 18.67 8.15
CA ALA A 66 4.13 18.48 8.95
C ALA A 66 4.27 17.40 10.02
N THR A 67 5.14 16.40 9.82
CA THR A 67 5.37 15.30 10.77
C THR A 67 6.46 15.66 11.77
N CYS A 68 7.71 15.76 11.32
CA CYS A 68 8.86 15.94 12.21
C CYS A 68 9.15 17.40 12.59
N LYS A 69 8.40 18.36 12.05
CA LYS A 69 8.50 19.81 12.35
C LYS A 69 9.84 20.48 12.00
N ARG A 70 10.81 19.74 11.45
CA ARG A 70 12.07 20.27 10.90
C ARG A 70 11.82 21.21 9.72
N VAL A 71 12.62 22.27 9.60
CA VAL A 71 12.64 23.17 8.45
C VAL A 71 13.80 22.74 7.55
N LEU A 72 13.48 22.17 6.40
CA LEU A 72 14.45 21.57 5.49
C LEU A 72 14.42 22.28 4.14
N ARG A 73 15.52 22.20 3.41
CA ARG A 73 15.56 22.66 2.02
C ARG A 73 14.55 21.87 1.16
N ASN A 74 14.01 22.51 0.13
CA ASN A 74 12.86 22.02 -0.65
C ASN A 74 13.12 20.70 -1.39
N ASP A 75 14.38 20.33 -1.63
CA ASP A 75 14.82 19.05 -2.18
C ASP A 75 14.61 17.86 -1.24
N PHE A 76 14.42 18.11 0.06
CA PHE A 76 14.02 17.08 1.04
C PHE A 76 12.52 16.81 1.06
N PHE A 77 11.75 17.29 0.07
CA PHE A 77 10.32 17.08 -0.05
C PHE A 77 9.93 16.56 -1.43
N TYR A 78 8.86 15.75 -1.49
CA TYR A 78 8.29 15.37 -2.79
C TYR A 78 7.63 16.57 -3.47
N ALA A 79 7.93 16.72 -4.77
CA ALA A 79 7.39 17.78 -5.60
C ALA A 79 6.96 17.22 -6.98
N PRO A 80 5.88 16.42 -7.05
CA PRO A 80 5.36 15.95 -8.33
C PRO A 80 4.95 17.15 -9.21
N PRO A 81 4.91 16.98 -10.55
CA PRO A 81 4.60 18.07 -11.48
C PRO A 81 3.30 18.82 -11.16
N SER A 82 2.27 18.11 -10.66
CA SER A 82 0.99 18.70 -10.25
C SER A 82 1.11 19.67 -9.09
N LEU A 83 1.97 19.37 -8.11
CA LEU A 83 2.21 20.23 -6.95
C LEU A 83 3.17 21.38 -7.31
N LYS A 84 4.18 21.13 -8.16
CA LYS A 84 5.07 22.17 -8.71
C LYS A 84 4.33 23.28 -9.46
N ARG A 85 3.24 22.93 -10.18
CA ARG A 85 2.34 23.89 -10.86
C ARG A 85 1.53 24.73 -9.88
N ARG A 86 1.14 24.12 -8.76
CA ARG A 86 0.34 24.74 -7.69
C ARG A 86 1.17 25.30 -6.57
N ASN A 87 2.50 25.34 -6.72
CA ASN A 87 3.33 26.09 -5.81
C ASN A 87 3.31 25.53 -4.37
N VAL A 88 3.05 24.22 -4.28
CA VAL A 88 2.95 23.47 -3.04
C VAL A 88 4.01 22.38 -3.05
N LEU A 89 4.63 22.14 -1.91
CA LEU A 89 5.40 20.92 -1.68
C LEU A 89 4.56 19.90 -0.94
N PHE A 90 4.93 18.64 -1.07
CA PHE A 90 4.33 17.63 -0.22
C PHE A 90 4.56 18.00 1.25
N PRO A 91 3.55 17.88 2.14
CA PRO A 91 3.64 18.39 3.51
C PRO A 91 4.63 17.62 4.38
N HIS A 92 5.12 16.46 3.93
CA HIS A 92 6.06 15.62 4.67
C HIS A 92 7.38 15.53 3.93
N CYS A 93 8.50 15.54 4.66
CA CYS A 93 9.81 15.31 4.07
C CYS A 93 9.93 13.88 3.50
N LEU A 94 10.95 13.65 2.67
CA LEU A 94 11.22 12.36 2.03
C LEU A 94 11.34 11.25 3.07
N GLU A 95 12.08 11.48 4.15
CA GLU A 95 12.29 10.52 5.23
C GLU A 95 10.97 10.15 5.93
N CYS A 96 10.20 11.14 6.41
CA CYS A 96 8.89 10.88 7.02
C CYS A 96 7.93 10.19 6.05
N THR A 97 8.03 10.48 4.76
CA THR A 97 7.21 9.80 3.73
C THR A 97 7.64 8.35 3.56
N GLN A 98 8.94 8.06 3.55
CA GLN A 98 9.47 6.70 3.46
C GLN A 98 9.06 5.86 4.68
N ILE A 99 9.21 6.40 5.90
CA ILE A 99 8.78 5.72 7.13
C ILE A 99 7.30 5.37 7.06
N ARG A 100 6.44 6.35 6.75
CA ARG A 100 5.00 6.12 6.64
C ARG A 100 4.65 5.12 5.53
N ASN A 101 5.34 5.16 4.40
CA ASN A 101 5.11 4.20 3.32
C ASN A 101 5.50 2.78 3.75
N ALA A 102 6.59 2.61 4.50
CA ALA A 102 7.01 1.33 5.06
C ALA A 102 6.00 0.79 6.08
N GLU A 103 5.50 1.64 6.98
CA GLU A 103 4.44 1.29 7.95
C GLU A 103 3.14 0.87 7.25
N ASN A 104 2.71 1.65 6.25
CA ASN A 104 1.53 1.35 5.44
C ASN A 104 1.69 0.02 4.68
N HIS A 105 2.88 -0.24 4.13
CA HIS A 105 3.19 -1.49 3.46
C HIS A 105 3.08 -2.67 4.43
N SER A 106 3.78 -2.61 5.58
CA SER A 106 3.72 -3.65 6.62
C SER A 106 2.29 -3.94 7.07
N THR A 107 1.52 -2.89 7.35
CA THR A 107 0.11 -3.01 7.77
C THR A 107 -0.73 -3.67 6.69
N ARG A 108 -0.63 -3.20 5.43
CA ARG A 108 -1.37 -3.77 4.29
C ARG A 108 -1.00 -5.23 4.07
N THR A 109 0.29 -5.58 4.10
CA THR A 109 0.76 -6.96 3.94
C THR A 109 0.21 -7.87 5.03
N ASN A 110 0.22 -7.43 6.29
CA ASN A 110 -0.33 -8.23 7.40
C ASN A 110 -1.85 -8.42 7.28
N THR A 111 -2.60 -7.37 6.94
CA THR A 111 -4.04 -7.46 6.70
C THR A 111 -4.36 -8.42 5.55
N MET A 112 -3.62 -8.33 4.44
CA MET A 112 -3.79 -9.23 3.30
C MET A 112 -3.49 -10.69 3.68
N ARG A 113 -2.40 -10.95 4.41
CA ARG A 113 -2.04 -12.30 4.87
C ARG A 113 -3.13 -12.90 5.76
N ARG A 114 -3.66 -12.13 6.71
CA ARG A 114 -4.75 -12.56 7.60
C ARG A 114 -6.02 -12.90 6.83
N LYS A 115 -6.45 -12.02 5.92
CA LYS A 115 -7.61 -12.26 5.06
C LYS A 115 -7.44 -13.50 4.21
N SER A 116 -6.30 -13.63 3.54
CA SER A 116 -6.02 -14.77 2.66
C SER A 116 -5.98 -16.09 3.44
N ALA A 117 -5.41 -16.09 4.65
CA ALA A 117 -5.43 -17.26 5.54
C ALA A 117 -6.85 -17.63 5.98
N ALA A 118 -7.68 -16.65 6.34
CA ALA A 118 -9.07 -16.88 6.74
C ALA A 118 -9.94 -17.41 5.58
N ILE A 119 -9.74 -16.88 4.37
CA ILE A 119 -10.40 -17.40 3.15
C ILE A 119 -9.96 -18.85 2.89
N ARG A 120 -8.66 -19.14 2.94
CA ARG A 120 -8.15 -20.52 2.75
C ARG A 120 -8.76 -21.48 3.78
N LEU A 121 -8.79 -21.09 5.05
CA LEU A 121 -9.39 -21.89 6.14
C LEU A 121 -10.87 -22.17 5.90
N TYR A 122 -11.61 -21.18 5.38
CA TYR A 122 -13.01 -21.35 5.00
C TYR A 122 -13.20 -22.34 3.85
N LEU A 123 -12.32 -22.30 2.85
CA LEU A 123 -12.40 -23.20 1.69
C LEU A 123 -11.99 -24.64 2.05
N GLY A 124 -10.97 -24.81 2.89
CA GLY A 124 -10.53 -26.11 3.37
C GLY A 124 -9.53 -25.99 4.50
N ALA A 125 -9.84 -26.55 5.66
CA ALA A 125 -8.99 -26.44 6.85
C ALA A 125 -7.85 -27.46 6.89
N SER A 126 -7.95 -28.54 6.13
CA SER A 126 -6.98 -29.63 6.11
C SER A 126 -6.85 -30.29 4.75
N CYS A 127 -5.78 -31.05 4.55
CA CYS A 127 -5.59 -31.89 3.37
C CYS A 127 -6.63 -33.01 3.34
N ALA A 128 -7.38 -33.11 2.24
CA ALA A 128 -8.38 -34.15 2.02
C ALA A 128 -7.82 -35.58 2.00
N HIS A 129 -6.52 -35.75 1.72
CA HIS A 129 -5.87 -37.06 1.63
C HIS A 129 -5.19 -37.47 2.94
N CYS A 130 -4.29 -36.64 3.47
CA CYS A 130 -3.48 -37.00 4.64
C CYS A 130 -3.89 -36.30 5.94
N GLY A 131 -4.90 -35.42 5.90
CA GLY A 131 -5.37 -34.70 7.09
C GLY A 131 -4.48 -33.55 7.57
N PHE A 132 -3.37 -33.24 6.88
CA PHE A 132 -2.47 -32.14 7.26
C PHE A 132 -3.23 -30.81 7.46
N ASP A 133 -3.13 -30.23 8.65
CA ASP A 133 -3.86 -29.03 9.09
C ASP A 133 -2.97 -27.99 9.82
N THR A 134 -1.66 -28.25 9.92
CA THR A 134 -0.75 -27.46 10.75
C THR A 134 -0.47 -26.06 10.20
N HIS A 135 -0.39 -25.91 8.87
CA HIS A 135 -0.14 -24.61 8.24
C HIS A 135 -0.95 -24.43 6.96
N ILE A 136 -1.93 -23.52 7.00
CA ILE A 136 -2.89 -23.33 5.91
C ILE A 136 -2.27 -22.97 4.55
N SER A 137 -1.09 -22.31 4.56
CA SER A 137 -0.42 -21.95 3.29
C SER A 137 0.27 -23.13 2.61
N ALA A 138 0.33 -24.30 3.26
CA ALA A 138 0.81 -25.52 2.63
C ALA A 138 -0.32 -26.27 1.90
N LEU A 139 -1.57 -25.80 1.98
CA LEU A 139 -2.69 -26.33 1.21
C LEU A 139 -2.79 -25.64 -0.15
N ASP A 140 -2.94 -26.46 -1.18
CA ASP A 140 -3.27 -26.11 -2.55
C ASP A 140 -4.66 -26.64 -2.91
N PHE A 141 -5.28 -26.06 -3.93
CA PHE A 141 -6.58 -26.49 -4.44
C PHE A 141 -6.38 -27.23 -5.75
N HIS A 142 -6.40 -28.56 -5.68
CA HIS A 142 -6.30 -29.41 -6.86
C HIS A 142 -7.58 -29.30 -7.68
N HIS A 143 -7.45 -29.09 -8.98
CA HIS A 143 -8.58 -29.06 -9.91
C HIS A 143 -8.53 -30.31 -10.77
N GLU A 144 -9.63 -31.06 -10.83
CA GLU A 144 -9.70 -32.32 -11.60
C GLU A 144 -9.41 -32.14 -13.10
N GLN A 145 -9.52 -30.91 -13.61
CA GLN A 145 -9.09 -30.52 -14.96
C GLN A 145 -7.90 -29.56 -14.85
N GLU A 146 -6.72 -29.93 -15.37
CA GLU A 146 -5.47 -29.15 -15.24
C GLU A 146 -5.57 -27.66 -15.63
N LYS A 147 -6.58 -27.27 -16.42
CA LYS A 147 -6.69 -25.91 -17.00
C LYS A 147 -6.87 -24.75 -16.01
N ASN A 148 -7.05 -24.96 -14.70
CA ASN A 148 -7.45 -23.87 -13.80
C ASN A 148 -6.87 -23.89 -12.36
N GLU A 149 -5.91 -24.75 -12.02
CA GLU A 149 -5.42 -24.88 -10.63
C GLU A 149 -4.87 -23.58 -10.03
N ARG A 150 -4.10 -22.81 -10.83
CA ARG A 150 -3.55 -21.51 -10.39
C ARG A 150 -4.62 -20.45 -10.12
N ARG A 151 -5.84 -20.62 -10.64
CA ARG A 151 -6.87 -19.59 -10.60
C ARG A 151 -7.47 -19.42 -9.21
N VAL A 152 -7.61 -20.48 -8.41
CA VAL A 152 -8.15 -20.38 -7.04
C VAL A 152 -7.20 -19.61 -6.13
N ALA A 153 -5.91 -19.94 -6.13
CA ALA A 153 -4.91 -19.23 -5.32
C ALA A 153 -4.86 -17.73 -5.67
N VAL A 154 -4.91 -17.39 -6.97
CA VAL A 154 -4.97 -16.01 -7.45
C VAL A 154 -6.24 -15.30 -6.98
N LEU A 155 -7.41 -15.94 -7.13
CA LEU A 155 -8.69 -15.35 -6.70
C LEU A 155 -8.77 -15.11 -5.19
N ILE A 156 -8.14 -15.98 -4.37
CA ILE A 156 -8.02 -15.75 -2.92
C ILE A 156 -7.24 -14.47 -2.64
N ASP A 157 -6.07 -14.31 -3.27
CA ASP A 157 -5.21 -13.16 -3.05
C ASP A 157 -5.83 -11.87 -3.62
N GLU A 158 -6.58 -11.94 -4.71
CA GLU A 158 -7.36 -10.82 -5.26
C GLU A 158 -8.51 -10.42 -4.34
N LEU A 159 -9.26 -11.40 -3.81
CA LEU A 159 -10.37 -11.16 -2.88
C LEU A 159 -9.86 -10.56 -1.56
N ALA A 160 -8.71 -11.01 -1.05
CA ALA A 160 -8.08 -10.45 0.13
C ALA A 160 -7.65 -8.98 -0.05
N GLN A 161 -7.41 -8.54 -1.28
CA GLN A 161 -7.04 -7.17 -1.65
C GLN A 161 -8.22 -6.28 -2.02
N ALA A 162 -9.36 -6.87 -2.35
CA ALA A 162 -10.50 -6.16 -2.87
C ALA A 162 -11.11 -5.23 -1.79
N PRO A 163 -11.48 -3.98 -2.15
CA PRO A 163 -12.34 -3.18 -1.30
C PRO A 163 -13.70 -3.86 -1.16
N VAL A 164 -14.35 -3.68 0.01
CA VAL A 164 -15.62 -4.33 0.38
C VAL A 164 -16.70 -4.13 -0.69
N SER A 165 -16.74 -2.95 -1.32
CA SER A 165 -17.67 -2.61 -2.40
C SER A 165 -17.56 -3.49 -3.65
N SER A 166 -16.46 -4.22 -3.82
CA SER A 166 -16.19 -5.09 -4.98
C SER A 166 -15.89 -6.54 -4.59
N ALA A 167 -16.14 -6.90 -3.32
CA ALA A 167 -15.85 -8.22 -2.79
C ALA A 167 -16.86 -9.28 -3.24
N THR A 168 -18.15 -8.91 -3.43
CA THR A 168 -19.23 -9.86 -3.75
C THR A 168 -18.98 -10.65 -5.03
N ALA A 169 -18.73 -9.96 -6.16
CA ALA A 169 -18.53 -10.64 -7.44
C ALA A 169 -17.31 -11.57 -7.43
N ARG A 170 -16.22 -11.15 -6.78
CA ARG A 170 -15.00 -11.96 -6.64
C ARG A 170 -15.19 -13.16 -5.71
N ALA A 171 -15.94 -12.98 -4.62
CA ALA A 171 -16.29 -14.05 -3.71
C ALA A 171 -17.17 -15.11 -4.40
N GLU A 172 -18.14 -14.69 -5.23
CA GLU A 172 -18.95 -15.60 -6.04
C GLU A 172 -18.11 -16.39 -7.04
N GLU A 173 -17.20 -15.72 -7.76
CA GLU A 173 -16.28 -16.39 -8.70
C GLU A 173 -15.39 -17.41 -7.98
N LEU A 174 -14.78 -17.01 -6.86
CA LEU A 174 -13.95 -17.88 -6.04
C LEU A 174 -14.72 -19.12 -5.59
N LEU A 175 -15.93 -18.95 -5.04
CA LEU A 175 -16.74 -20.07 -4.56
C LEU A 175 -17.10 -21.04 -5.68
N ARG A 176 -17.57 -20.54 -6.83
CA ARG A 176 -17.91 -21.39 -7.98
C ARG A 176 -16.74 -22.24 -8.44
N MET A 177 -15.55 -21.67 -8.47
CA MET A 177 -14.34 -22.39 -8.86
C MET A 177 -13.87 -23.37 -7.79
N ALA A 178 -13.87 -22.94 -6.53
CA ALA A 178 -13.38 -23.74 -5.41
C ALA A 178 -14.24 -24.99 -5.18
N GLN A 179 -15.55 -24.96 -5.47
CA GLN A 179 -16.45 -26.12 -5.35
C GLN A 179 -16.01 -27.34 -6.18
N ALA A 180 -15.29 -27.13 -7.28
CA ALA A 180 -14.75 -28.21 -8.12
C ALA A 180 -13.35 -28.65 -7.69
N CYS A 181 -12.77 -28.00 -6.68
CA CYS A 181 -11.41 -28.27 -6.24
C CYS A 181 -11.39 -29.09 -4.95
N VAL A 182 -10.31 -29.85 -4.75
CA VAL A 182 -10.05 -30.59 -3.52
C VAL A 182 -8.84 -29.98 -2.81
N PRO A 183 -8.95 -29.59 -1.53
CA PRO A 183 -7.83 -29.07 -0.77
C PRO A 183 -6.84 -30.19 -0.46
N LEU A 184 -5.59 -30.05 -0.88
CA LEU A 184 -4.51 -31.00 -0.64
C LEU A 184 -3.27 -30.27 -0.14
N CYS A 185 -2.48 -30.87 0.73
CA CYS A 185 -1.17 -30.29 1.03
C CYS A 185 -0.26 -30.39 -0.21
N ALA A 186 0.72 -29.49 -0.34
CA ALA A 186 1.59 -29.40 -1.51
C ALA A 186 2.27 -30.73 -1.89
N ASN A 187 2.56 -31.60 -0.90
CA ASN A 187 3.13 -32.92 -1.16
C ASN A 187 2.09 -33.87 -1.75
N CYS A 188 0.91 -34.00 -1.13
CA CYS A 188 -0.18 -34.83 -1.66
C CYS A 188 -0.66 -34.33 -3.03
N HIS A 189 -0.71 -33.02 -3.23
CA HIS A 189 -1.06 -32.42 -4.51
C HIS A 189 -0.09 -32.85 -5.63
N ARG A 190 1.23 -32.77 -5.38
CA ARG A 190 2.25 -33.23 -6.35
C ARG A 190 2.23 -34.73 -6.57
N MET A 191 2.03 -35.51 -5.51
CA MET A 191 1.94 -36.98 -5.59
C MET A 191 0.74 -37.42 -6.42
N LEU A 192 -0.40 -36.74 -6.30
CA LEU A 192 -1.58 -36.97 -7.12
C LEU A 192 -1.30 -36.71 -8.60
N HIS A 193 -0.69 -35.56 -8.92
CA HIS A 193 -0.23 -35.25 -10.29
C HIS A 193 0.78 -36.26 -10.84
N ALA A 194 1.62 -36.82 -9.98
CA ALA A 194 2.57 -37.88 -10.33
C ALA A 194 1.93 -39.28 -10.43
N GLY A 195 0.62 -39.42 -10.21
CA GLY A 195 -0.09 -40.69 -10.28
C GLY A 195 0.24 -41.67 -9.14
N VAL A 196 0.77 -41.19 -8.02
CA VAL A 196 1.14 -42.03 -6.87
C VAL A 196 -0.08 -42.59 -6.15
N PHE A 197 -1.20 -41.85 -6.18
CA PHE A 197 -2.49 -42.31 -5.67
C PHE A 197 -3.63 -41.67 -6.46
N PRO A 198 -4.82 -42.32 -6.52
CA PRO A 198 -6.02 -41.72 -7.11
C PRO A 198 -6.78 -40.86 -6.10
N LEU A 199 -7.49 -39.84 -6.58
CA LEU A 199 -8.41 -39.07 -5.76
C LEU A 199 -9.80 -39.75 -5.72
N ASP A 200 -10.38 -39.87 -4.53
CA ASP A 200 -11.74 -40.39 -4.39
C ASP A 200 -12.77 -39.35 -4.91
N ALA A 201 -13.80 -39.81 -5.62
CA ALA A 201 -14.91 -38.98 -6.07
C ALA A 201 -15.65 -38.30 -4.90
N GLY A 202 -15.62 -38.95 -3.72
CA GLY A 202 -16.17 -38.45 -2.46
C GLY A 202 -15.25 -37.50 -1.67
N ALA A 203 -14.09 -37.13 -2.21
CA ALA A 203 -13.16 -36.24 -1.50
C ALA A 203 -13.84 -34.92 -1.09
N PRO A 204 -13.58 -34.41 0.13
CA PRO A 204 -14.22 -33.19 0.62
C PRO A 204 -13.88 -32.00 -0.27
N ARG A 205 -14.92 -31.28 -0.70
CA ARG A 205 -14.81 -30.05 -1.51
C ARG A 205 -15.38 -28.86 -0.73
N PRO A 206 -14.90 -27.63 -0.98
CA PRO A 206 -15.44 -26.42 -0.39
C PRO A 206 -16.95 -26.28 -0.63
N GLY A 207 -17.71 -25.92 0.41
CA GLY A 207 -19.13 -25.59 0.28
C GLY A 207 -19.35 -24.20 -0.32
N TYR A 208 -20.56 -23.97 -0.85
CA TYR A 208 -20.98 -22.64 -1.31
C TYR A 208 -21.74 -21.92 -0.20
N ASP A 209 -21.12 -20.91 0.41
CA ASP A 209 -21.79 -20.00 1.36
C ASP A 209 -21.21 -18.58 1.23
N LEU A 210 -21.77 -17.81 0.29
CA LEU A 210 -21.37 -16.44 0.02
C LEU A 210 -21.51 -15.53 1.24
N ALA A 211 -22.58 -15.70 2.03
CA ALA A 211 -22.83 -14.85 3.19
C ALA A 211 -21.73 -15.03 4.25
N ARG A 212 -21.34 -16.29 4.53
CA ARG A 212 -20.26 -16.60 5.45
C ARG A 212 -18.90 -16.16 4.95
N LEU A 213 -18.60 -16.34 3.66
CA LEU A 213 -17.35 -15.84 3.08
C LEU A 213 -17.26 -14.32 3.18
N LEU A 214 -18.33 -13.59 2.86
CA LEU A 214 -18.37 -12.13 3.00
C LEU A 214 -18.24 -11.66 4.45
N ALA A 215 -18.76 -12.44 5.42
CA ALA A 215 -18.59 -12.13 6.84
C ALA A 215 -17.13 -12.21 7.29
N ILE A 216 -16.32 -13.10 6.70
CA ILE A 216 -14.87 -13.20 6.97
C ILE A 216 -14.08 -11.99 6.45
N LEU A 217 -14.61 -11.28 5.46
CA LEU A 217 -13.94 -10.15 4.82
C LEU A 217 -14.17 -8.79 5.49
N LYS A 218 -15.18 -8.71 6.37
CA LYS A 218 -15.53 -7.52 7.16
C LYS A 218 -14.54 -7.34 8.32
#